data_AF-A0A191HWB7-F1
#
_entry.id   AF-A0A191HWB7-F1
#
_cell.length_a   1.000
_cell.length_b   1.000
_cell.length_c   1.000
_cell.angle_alpha   90.00
_cell.angle_beta   90.00
_cell.angle_gamma   90.00
#
_symmetry.space_group_name_H-M   'P 1'
#
loop_
_entity.id
_entity.type
_entity.pdbx_description
1 polymer ?
#
loop_
_entity_poly.entity_id
_entity_poly.type
_entity_poly.pdbx_seq_one_letter_code
_entity_poly.pdbx_strand_id
1 'polypeptide(L)'
;MLMGALLPDKGNIYAPFVLAHRPELLIMDEPTVGIDPQSRNHILKSVMNLREQGITIIYTTHYMDKVEKIASRIIIMDKGKIIASGTKEEIEENINKEKIIYIKGSNMNILKTNKLLTIKGIRKIKLRNNILQIFSDKHVENLNQIIPVLIAQGCKIYDISAQAPSLEAVFLSLTGRSLRD
;
A
#
# COMPACT_ATOMS: atom_id res chain seq x y z
N MET A 1 5.21 3.79 -15.62
CA MET A 1 4.30 2.71 -16.05
C MET A 1 4.40 1.61 -14.99
N LEU A 2 3.28 1.14 -14.46
CA LEU A 2 3.26 0.01 -13.53
C LEU A 2 2.72 -1.22 -14.27
N MET A 3 3.36 -2.36 -14.05
CA MET A 3 2.90 -3.66 -14.53
C MET A 3 2.59 -4.52 -13.30
N GLY A 4 1.33 -4.93 -13.16
CA GLY A 4 0.93 -5.99 -12.24
C GLY A 4 0.96 -7.33 -12.98
N ALA A 5 1.68 -8.31 -12.44
CA ALA A 5 1.56 -9.70 -12.85
C ALA A 5 0.66 -10.44 -11.86
N LEU A 6 -0.43 -11.01 -12.37
CA LEU A 6 -1.26 -11.97 -11.66
C LEU A 6 -0.82 -13.36 -12.07
N LEU A 7 -0.26 -14.10 -11.12
CA LEU A 7 0.13 -15.49 -11.28
C LEU A 7 -0.91 -16.40 -10.61
N PRO A 8 -1.14 -17.61 -11.13
CA PRO A 8 -1.98 -18.59 -10.45
C PRO A 8 -1.34 -19.00 -9.12
N ASP A 9 -2.16 -19.19 -8.08
CA ASP A 9 -1.67 -19.72 -6.80
C ASP A 9 -1.22 -21.17 -6.98
N LYS A 10 -0.06 -21.54 -6.40
CA LYS A 10 0.51 -22.89 -6.47
C LYS A 10 -0.31 -23.87 -5.60
N GLY A 11 -1.51 -24.22 -6.04
CA GLY A 11 -2.36 -25.17 -5.33
C GLY A 11 -3.56 -25.57 -6.18
N ASN A 12 -3.47 -26.75 -6.80
CA ASN A 12 -4.50 -27.42 -7.60
C ASN A 12 -4.90 -26.76 -8.94
N ILE A 13 -4.39 -27.37 -10.02
CA ILE A 13 -4.89 -27.18 -11.39
C ILE A 13 -6.04 -28.15 -11.61
N TYR A 14 -7.28 -27.65 -11.71
CA TYR A 14 -8.40 -28.41 -12.27
C TYR A 14 -9.24 -27.49 -13.16
N ALA A 15 -9.20 -27.75 -14.47
CA ALA A 15 -10.04 -27.17 -15.53
C ALA A 15 -11.42 -27.87 -15.58
N PRO A 16 -12.54 -27.28 -16.07
CA PRO A 16 -12.77 -27.08 -17.52
C PRO A 16 -13.63 -25.86 -17.95
N PHE A 17 -13.58 -25.55 -19.27
CA PHE A 17 -14.37 -24.71 -20.21
C PHE A 17 -15.33 -23.59 -19.67
N VAL A 18 -15.36 -22.33 -20.15
CA VAL A 18 -15.72 -21.85 -21.50
C VAL A 18 -15.14 -20.43 -21.74
N LEU A 19 -14.14 -20.33 -22.61
CA LEU A 19 -13.77 -19.18 -23.45
C LEU A 19 -13.00 -19.85 -24.60
N ALA A 20 -13.41 -19.62 -25.86
CA ALA A 20 -13.08 -20.50 -26.99
C ALA A 20 -11.57 -20.75 -27.25
N HIS A 21 -10.70 -19.93 -26.67
CA HIS A 21 -9.30 -20.26 -26.41
C HIS A 21 -9.06 -19.95 -24.92
N ARG A 22 -8.50 -20.89 -24.16
CA ARG A 22 -7.99 -20.63 -22.80
C ARG A 22 -6.51 -20.28 -22.92
N PRO A 23 -6.13 -19.00 -23.16
CA PRO A 23 -4.73 -18.65 -23.24
C PRO A 23 -4.08 -18.91 -21.88
N GLU A 24 -2.86 -19.46 -21.90
CA GLU A 24 -2.05 -19.59 -20.69
C GLU A 24 -1.60 -18.21 -20.17
N LEU A 25 -1.55 -17.22 -21.06
CA LEU A 25 -1.14 -15.84 -20.80
C LEU A 25 -2.09 -14.82 -21.45
N LEU A 26 -2.62 -13.90 -20.65
CA LEU A 26 -3.42 -12.76 -21.09
C LEU A 26 -2.67 -11.45 -20.78
N ILE A 27 -2.44 -10.62 -21.80
CA ILE A 27 -1.83 -9.31 -21.62
C ILE A 27 -2.92 -8.24 -21.81
N MET A 28 -3.07 -7.37 -20.83
CA MET A 28 -4.03 -6.26 -20.84
C MET A 28 -3.29 -4.94 -20.62
N ASP A 29 -3.28 -4.11 -21.66
CA ASP A 29 -2.66 -2.78 -21.62
C ASP A 29 -3.72 -1.72 -21.27
N GLU A 30 -3.64 -1.14 -20.08
CA GLU A 30 -4.55 -0.11 -19.56
C GLU A 30 -6.07 -0.35 -19.80
N PRO A 31 -6.64 -1.54 -19.52
CA PRO A 31 -7.97 -1.96 -19.99
C PRO A 31 -9.15 -1.21 -19.34
N THR A 32 -8.89 -0.24 -18.46
CA THR A 32 -9.93 0.47 -17.69
C THR A 32 -9.90 1.99 -17.90
N VAL A 33 -9.08 2.47 -18.83
CA VAL A 33 -9.04 3.89 -19.23
C VAL A 33 -10.30 4.24 -20.01
N GLY A 34 -10.90 5.40 -19.70
CA GLY A 34 -12.13 5.87 -20.37
C GLY A 34 -13.40 5.08 -20.01
N ILE A 35 -13.31 4.08 -19.13
CA ILE A 35 -14.46 3.26 -18.70
C ILE A 35 -15.03 3.79 -17.38
N ASP A 36 -16.35 3.77 -17.25
CA ASP A 36 -17.07 4.20 -16.06
C ASP A 36 -16.73 3.34 -14.80
N PRO A 37 -16.99 3.83 -13.58
CA PRO A 37 -16.66 3.10 -12.36
C PRO A 37 -17.30 1.71 -12.23
N GLN A 38 -18.53 1.51 -12.70
CA GLN A 38 -19.23 0.22 -12.58
C GLN A 38 -18.61 -0.81 -13.53
N SER A 39 -18.45 -0.46 -14.80
CA SER A 39 -17.86 -1.34 -15.81
C SER A 39 -16.41 -1.69 -15.47
N ARG A 40 -15.65 -0.75 -14.91
CA ARG A 40 -14.30 -1.00 -14.40
C ARG A 40 -14.27 -2.07 -13.31
N ASN A 41 -15.17 -2.00 -12.34
CA ASN A 41 -15.26 -3.01 -11.28
C ASN A 41 -15.65 -4.38 -11.86
N HIS A 42 -16.50 -4.41 -12.88
CA HIS A 42 -16.83 -5.65 -13.58
C HIS A 42 -15.60 -6.27 -14.25
N ILE A 43 -14.80 -5.46 -14.97
CA ILE A 43 -13.54 -5.90 -15.58
C ILE A 43 -12.60 -6.48 -14.52
N LEU A 44 -12.37 -5.75 -13.41
CA LEU A 44 -11.48 -6.22 -12.34
C LEU A 44 -11.91 -7.56 -11.75
N LYS A 45 -13.22 -7.77 -11.54
CA LYS A 45 -13.76 -9.05 -11.08
C LYS A 45 -13.52 -10.16 -12.11
N SER A 46 -13.74 -9.89 -13.39
CA SER A 46 -13.46 -10.85 -14.47
C SER A 46 -11.98 -11.23 -14.53
N VAL A 47 -11.07 -10.26 -14.36
CA VAL A 47 -9.63 -10.52 -14.28
C VAL A 47 -9.29 -11.45 -13.12
N MET A 48 -9.88 -11.21 -11.94
CA MET A 48 -9.67 -12.07 -10.77
C MET A 48 -10.19 -13.49 -11.01
N ASN A 49 -11.39 -13.64 -11.58
CA ASN A 49 -11.95 -14.94 -11.92
C ASN A 49 -11.08 -15.71 -12.93
N LEU A 50 -10.51 -15.03 -13.94
CA LEU A 50 -9.63 -15.66 -14.92
C LEU A 50 -8.32 -16.14 -14.26
N ARG A 51 -7.76 -15.37 -13.33
CA ARG A 51 -6.62 -15.80 -12.51
C ARG A 51 -6.96 -17.06 -11.71
N GLU A 52 -8.11 -17.11 -11.05
CA GLU A 52 -8.58 -18.28 -10.30
C GLU A 52 -8.74 -19.52 -11.20
N GLN A 53 -9.03 -19.34 -12.48
CA GLN A 53 -9.09 -20.41 -13.48
C GLN A 53 -7.71 -20.89 -13.98
N GLY A 54 -6.61 -20.35 -13.43
CA GLY A 54 -5.24 -20.76 -13.76
C GLY A 54 -4.58 -19.93 -14.87
N ILE A 55 -5.22 -18.87 -15.36
CA ILE A 55 -4.66 -18.02 -16.43
C ILE A 55 -3.65 -17.04 -15.82
N THR A 56 -2.46 -16.95 -16.43
CA THR A 56 -1.49 -15.91 -16.09
C THR A 56 -1.90 -14.60 -16.74
N ILE A 57 -1.89 -13.50 -15.99
CA ILE A 57 -2.33 -12.20 -16.51
C ILE A 57 -1.26 -11.15 -16.27
N ILE A 58 -0.88 -10.44 -17.32
CA ILE A 58 -0.09 -9.22 -17.26
C ILE A 58 -1.05 -8.05 -17.42
N TYR A 59 -1.16 -7.21 -16.39
CA TYR A 59 -2.05 -6.06 -16.36
C TYR A 59 -1.21 -4.79 -16.22
N THR A 60 -1.23 -3.91 -17.22
CA THR A 60 -0.56 -2.61 -17.12
C THR A 60 -1.57 -1.54 -16.69
N THR A 61 -1.13 -0.62 -15.84
CA THR A 61 -1.91 0.57 -15.50
C THR A 61 -1.03 1.60 -14.82
N HIS A 62 -1.45 2.87 -14.83
CA HIS A 62 -0.89 3.91 -13.97
C HIS A 62 -1.67 4.09 -12.66
N TYR A 63 -2.78 3.38 -12.45
CA TYR A 63 -3.61 3.50 -11.24
C TYR A 63 -3.12 2.54 -10.14
N MET A 64 -2.36 3.06 -9.17
CA MET A 64 -1.74 2.26 -8.11
C MET A 64 -2.77 1.51 -7.23
N ASP A 65 -3.91 2.13 -6.94
CA ASP A 65 -4.98 1.56 -6.11
C ASP A 65 -5.59 0.27 -6.70
N LYS A 66 -5.54 0.11 -8.03
CA LYS A 66 -6.01 -1.09 -8.73
C LYS A 66 -4.99 -2.21 -8.63
N VAL A 67 -3.71 -1.88 -8.85
CA VAL A 67 -2.61 -2.84 -8.77
C VAL A 67 -2.57 -3.47 -7.38
N GLU A 68 -2.70 -2.67 -6.33
CA GLU A 68 -2.74 -3.14 -4.95
C GLU A 68 -3.87 -4.13 -4.66
N LYS A 69 -4.98 -4.08 -5.40
CA LYS A 69 -6.16 -4.94 -5.16
C LYS A 69 -6.07 -6.29 -5.84
N ILE A 70 -5.40 -6.38 -7.00
CA ILE A 70 -5.48 -7.56 -7.86
C ILE A 70 -4.14 -8.25 -8.07
N ALA A 71 -3.02 -7.53 -7.97
CA ALA A 71 -1.73 -8.06 -8.36
C ALA A 71 -1.14 -8.98 -7.27
N SER A 72 -0.74 -10.19 -7.67
CA SER A 72 0.09 -11.06 -6.83
C SER A 72 1.56 -10.62 -6.83
N ARG A 73 2.01 -9.99 -7.92
CA ARG A 73 3.35 -9.46 -8.09
C ARG A 73 3.28 -8.15 -8.86
N ILE A 74 4.10 -7.20 -8.46
CA ILE A 74 4.11 -5.85 -8.99
C ILE A 74 5.50 -5.57 -9.55
N ILE A 75 5.53 -4.88 -10.68
CA ILE A 75 6.73 -4.41 -11.35
C ILE A 75 6.52 -2.91 -11.61
N ILE A 76 7.41 -2.11 -11.05
CA ILE A 76 7.40 -0.66 -11.21
C ILE A 76 8.43 -0.30 -12.27
N MET A 77 8.00 0.45 -13.31
CA MET A 77 8.89 0.91 -14.38
C MET A 77 8.87 2.44 -14.51
N ASP A 78 10.07 3.02 -14.62
CA ASP A 78 10.28 4.42 -14.99
C ASP A 78 11.35 4.50 -16.09
N LYS A 79 11.10 5.33 -17.12
CA LYS A 79 12.01 5.55 -18.26
C LYS A 79 12.55 4.26 -18.90
N GLY A 80 11.68 3.26 -19.08
CA GLY A 80 12.03 1.98 -19.71
C GLY A 80 12.89 1.04 -18.84
N LYS A 81 13.10 1.35 -17.56
CA LYS A 81 13.82 0.50 -16.61
C LYS A 81 12.91 0.05 -15.48
N ILE A 82 13.11 -1.18 -15.03
CA ILE A 82 12.48 -1.71 -13.82
C ILE A 82 13.18 -1.06 -12.62
N ILE A 83 12.42 -0.35 -11.78
CA ILE A 83 12.92 0.33 -10.59
C ILE A 83 12.58 -0.42 -9.30
N ALA A 84 11.54 -1.25 -9.32
CA ALA A 84 11.20 -2.17 -8.23
C ALA A 84 10.39 -3.36 -8.77
N SER A 85 10.53 -4.52 -8.14
CA SER A 85 9.70 -5.70 -8.45
C SER A 85 9.56 -6.59 -7.22
N GLY A 86 8.38 -7.13 -6.99
CA GLY A 86 8.12 -8.01 -5.84
C GLY A 86 6.63 -8.12 -5.53
N THR A 87 6.28 -8.72 -4.40
CA THR A 87 4.93 -8.57 -3.83
C THR A 87 4.71 -7.15 -3.33
N LYS A 88 3.47 -6.81 -2.96
CA LYS A 88 3.16 -5.52 -2.35
C LYS A 88 4.02 -5.29 -1.10
N GLU A 89 4.09 -6.30 -0.24
CA GLU A 89 4.82 -6.26 1.03
C GLU A 89 6.32 -6.09 0.79
N GLU A 90 6.91 -6.84 -0.14
CA GLU A 90 8.32 -6.73 -0.50
C GLU A 90 8.68 -5.33 -1.02
N ILE A 91 7.82 -4.76 -1.87
CA ILE A 91 8.03 -3.41 -2.41
C ILE A 91 7.89 -2.36 -1.30
N GLU A 92 6.90 -2.47 -0.43
CA GLU A 92 6.72 -1.58 0.71
C GLU A 92 7.84 -1.71 1.76
N GLU A 93 8.40 -2.90 1.95
CA GLU A 93 9.55 -3.15 2.82
C GLU A 93 10.84 -2.53 2.34
N ASN A 94 11.16 -2.68 1.06
CA ASN A 94 12.43 -2.23 0.52
C ASN A 94 12.56 -0.70 0.46
N ILE A 95 11.44 0.02 0.45
CA ILE A 95 11.44 1.43 0.05
C ILE A 95 11.20 2.36 1.23
N ASN A 96 10.36 1.96 2.19
CA ASN A 96 10.02 2.86 3.30
C ASN A 96 10.67 2.44 4.62
N LYS A 97 11.62 3.26 5.07
CA LYS A 97 12.29 3.11 6.37
C LYS A 97 11.40 3.59 7.53
N GLU A 98 10.28 4.23 7.23
CA GLU A 98 9.40 4.84 8.22
C GLU A 98 7.99 4.20 8.20
N LYS A 99 7.38 4.05 9.38
CA LYS A 99 5.97 3.76 9.60
C LYS A 99 5.29 4.98 10.21
N ILE A 100 4.02 5.20 9.84
CA ILE A 100 3.21 6.28 10.41
C ILE A 100 2.22 5.67 11.38
N ILE A 101 2.29 6.09 12.64
CA ILE A 101 1.36 5.72 13.70
C ILE A 101 0.41 6.88 13.94
N TYR A 102 -0.88 6.59 13.92
CA TYR A 102 -1.96 7.50 14.25
C TYR A 102 -2.51 7.14 15.62
N ILE A 103 -2.50 8.09 16.54
CA ILE A 103 -3.09 7.95 17.86
C ILE A 103 -4.17 9.02 17.98
N LYS A 104 -5.41 8.59 18.15
CA LYS A 104 -6.53 9.48 18.39
C LYS A 104 -6.89 9.44 19.88
N GLY A 105 -7.06 10.61 20.45
CA GLY A 105 -7.30 10.75 21.88
C GLY A 105 -8.01 12.05 22.24
N SER A 106 -8.52 12.17 23.45
CA SER A 106 -8.94 13.45 24.00
C SER A 106 -7.81 14.10 24.79
N ASN A 107 -7.88 15.42 24.95
CA ASN A 107 -6.83 16.23 25.57
C ASN A 107 -5.46 16.07 24.88
N MET A 108 -5.43 15.85 23.57
CA MET A 108 -4.14 15.77 22.85
C MET A 108 -3.51 17.16 22.68
N ASN A 109 -4.31 18.23 22.77
CA ASN A 109 -3.82 19.61 22.66
C ASN A 109 -2.89 20.03 23.81
N ILE A 110 -2.97 19.40 24.98
CA ILE A 110 -2.07 19.66 26.12
C ILE A 110 -0.76 18.86 26.03
N LEU A 111 -0.59 18.05 24.98
CA LEU A 111 0.56 17.17 24.82
C LEU A 111 1.84 17.96 24.54
N LYS A 112 2.84 17.73 25.39
CA LYS A 112 4.21 18.19 25.17
C LYS A 112 4.95 17.20 24.27
N THR A 113 4.94 17.48 22.96
CA THR A 113 5.56 16.64 21.91
C THR A 113 7.07 16.44 22.08
N ASN A 114 7.77 17.37 22.76
CA ASN A 114 9.21 17.28 23.00
C ASN A 114 9.63 16.00 23.74
N LYS A 115 8.81 15.52 24.69
CA LYS A 115 9.09 14.27 25.42
C LYS A 115 8.92 13.02 24.55
N LEU A 116 8.12 13.11 23.49
CA LEU A 116 7.98 12.02 22.54
C LEU A 116 9.15 12.03 21.55
N LEU A 117 9.65 13.19 21.12
CA LEU A 117 10.81 13.28 20.23
C LEU A 117 12.10 12.66 20.81
N THR A 118 12.20 12.50 22.13
CA THR A 118 13.32 11.80 22.78
C THR A 118 13.22 10.27 22.70
N ILE A 119 12.06 9.73 22.32
CA ILE A 119 11.84 8.28 22.19
C ILE A 119 12.58 7.78 20.95
N LYS A 120 13.32 6.68 21.11
CA LYS A 120 14.09 6.06 20.03
C LYS A 120 13.20 5.74 18.82
N GLY A 121 13.71 6.06 17.63
CA GLY A 121 13.04 5.79 16.36
C GLY A 121 12.02 6.84 15.95
N ILE A 122 11.60 7.77 16.81
CA ILE A 122 10.69 8.85 16.40
C ILE A 122 11.47 9.91 15.60
N ARG A 123 11.06 10.14 14.36
CA ARG A 123 11.65 11.11 13.44
C ARG A 123 10.90 12.43 13.46
N LYS A 124 9.57 12.34 13.47
CA LYS A 124 8.69 13.50 13.35
C LYS A 124 7.37 13.23 14.02
N ILE A 125 6.75 14.29 14.53
CA ILE A 125 5.42 14.25 15.14
C ILE A 125 4.60 15.39 14.55
N LYS A 126 3.34 15.13 14.23
CA LYS A 126 2.34 16.15 13.87
C LYS A 126 1.10 15.94 14.73
N LEU A 127 0.56 17.01 15.29
CA LEU A 127 -0.70 16.99 16.02
C LEU A 127 -1.71 17.86 15.27
N ARG A 128 -2.86 17.30 14.90
CA ARG A 128 -3.99 18.02 14.29
C ARG A 128 -5.31 17.43 14.76
N ASN A 129 -6.26 18.27 15.18
CA ASN A 129 -7.63 17.87 15.53
C ASN A 129 -7.69 16.64 16.45
N ASN A 130 -6.91 16.64 17.54
CA ASN A 130 -6.84 15.52 18.47
C ASN A 130 -6.29 14.19 17.89
N ILE A 131 -5.65 14.24 16.72
CA ILE A 131 -4.97 13.13 16.08
C ILE A 131 -3.47 13.41 16.10
N LEU A 132 -2.74 12.53 16.77
CA LEU A 132 -1.28 12.53 16.80
C LEU A 132 -0.75 11.58 15.74
N GLN A 133 -0.04 12.12 14.78
CA GLN A 133 0.71 11.38 13.77
C GLN A 133 2.17 11.31 14.18
N ILE A 134 2.71 10.11 14.28
CA ILE A 134 4.10 9.83 14.65
C ILE A 134 4.76 9.12 13.49
N PHE A 135 5.80 9.74 12.95
CA PHE A 135 6.68 9.17 11.93
C PHE A 135 7.82 8.48 12.68
N SER A 136 7.87 7.17 12.58
CA SER A 136 8.84 6.35 13.31
C SER A 136 9.59 5.44 12.35
N ASP A 137 10.83 5.08 12.70
CA ASP A 137 11.56 4.01 12.03
C ASP A 137 10.73 2.71 12.06
N LYS A 138 10.64 2.02 10.91
CA LYS A 138 9.77 0.86 10.67
C LYS A 138 10.07 -0.30 11.63
N HIS A 139 11.35 -0.60 11.84
CA HIS A 139 11.83 -1.70 12.67
C HIS A 139 11.94 -1.38 14.17
N VAL A 140 11.49 -0.20 14.60
CA VAL A 140 11.52 0.18 16.02
C VAL A 140 10.13 0.04 16.61
N GLU A 141 10.02 -0.78 17.65
CA GLU A 141 8.82 -0.89 18.47
C GLU A 141 8.87 0.14 19.61
N ASN A 142 8.20 1.27 19.42
CA ASN A 142 8.20 2.39 20.37
C ASN A 142 6.83 2.72 20.99
N LEU A 143 5.76 2.00 20.62
CA LEU A 143 4.43 2.18 21.20
C LEU A 143 4.44 2.02 22.73
N ASN A 144 5.22 1.07 23.24
CA ASN A 144 5.40 0.82 24.68
C ASN A 144 5.99 2.01 25.44
N GLN A 145 6.72 2.90 24.75
CA GLN A 145 7.27 4.13 25.33
C GLN A 145 6.35 5.33 25.09
N ILE A 146 5.69 5.37 23.94
CA ILE A 146 4.77 6.46 23.55
C ILE A 146 3.54 6.47 24.46
N ILE A 147 2.86 5.33 24.62
CA ILE A 147 1.57 5.24 25.32
C ILE A 147 1.68 5.73 26.78
N PRO A 148 2.66 5.30 27.59
CA PRO A 148 2.80 5.80 28.95
C PRO A 148 3.01 7.32 29.03
N VAL A 149 3.76 7.90 28.09
CA VAL A 149 4.00 9.35 28.05
C VAL A 149 2.70 10.12 27.76
N LEU A 150 1.83 9.59 26.90
CA LEU A 150 0.51 10.18 26.63
C LEU A 150 -0.38 10.12 27.86
N ILE A 151 -0.46 8.96 28.52
CA ILE A 151 -1.31 8.75 29.71
C ILE A 151 -0.83 9.62 30.87
N ALA A 152 0.48 9.70 31.12
CA ALA A 152 1.06 10.52 32.18
C ALA A 152 0.81 12.03 31.99
N GLN A 153 0.51 12.47 30.76
CA GLN A 153 0.14 13.85 30.45
C GLN A 153 -1.38 14.09 30.47
N GLY A 154 -2.17 13.09 30.89
CA GLY A 154 -3.62 13.21 31.01
C GLY A 154 -4.38 13.07 29.68
N CYS A 155 -3.71 12.60 28.62
CA CYS A 155 -4.38 12.26 27.36
C CYS A 155 -5.12 10.93 27.52
N LYS A 156 -6.35 10.85 27.00
CA LYS A 156 -7.09 9.59 26.91
C LYS A 156 -7.04 9.09 25.48
N ILE A 157 -6.59 7.87 25.27
CA ILE A 157 -6.47 7.27 23.93
C ILE A 157 -7.71 6.43 23.65
N TYR A 158 -8.30 6.56 22.47
CA TYR A 158 -9.44 5.75 22.05
C TYR A 158 -9.19 4.95 20.76
N ASP A 159 -8.19 5.32 19.97
CA ASP A 159 -7.83 4.61 18.75
C ASP A 159 -6.33 4.71 18.48
N ILE A 160 -5.72 3.60 18.10
CA ILE A 160 -4.34 3.50 17.66
C ILE A 160 -4.32 2.69 16.37
N SER A 161 -3.81 3.29 15.30
CA SER A 161 -3.65 2.61 14.01
C SER A 161 -2.26 2.89 13.45
N ALA A 162 -1.68 1.90 12.80
CA ALA A 162 -0.48 2.07 11.99
C ALA A 162 -0.89 1.99 10.52
N GLN A 163 -0.43 2.94 9.72
CA GLN A 163 -0.66 2.93 8.29
C GLN A 163 0.65 2.61 7.58
N ALA A 164 0.62 1.57 6.74
CA ALA A 164 1.66 1.36 5.75
C ALA A 164 1.56 2.46 4.67
N PRO A 165 2.69 2.93 4.12
CA PRO A 165 2.67 3.82 2.96
C PRO A 165 1.91 3.17 1.79
N SER A 166 1.20 3.97 0.99
CA SER A 166 0.59 3.48 -0.25
C SER A 166 1.66 3.19 -1.31
N LEU A 167 1.35 2.32 -2.28
CA LEU A 167 2.21 2.04 -3.43
C LEU A 167 2.49 3.32 -4.25
N GLU A 168 1.57 4.28 -4.23
CA GLU A 168 1.77 5.61 -4.83
C GLU A 168 2.89 6.40 -4.12
N ALA A 169 2.89 6.46 -2.79
CA ALA A 169 3.95 7.11 -2.03
C ALA A 169 5.31 6.44 -2.28
N VAL A 170 5.30 5.11 -2.38
CA VAL A 170 6.46 4.30 -2.75
C VAL A 170 6.97 4.66 -4.14
N PHE A 171 6.10 4.73 -5.15
CA PHE A 171 6.46 5.14 -6.52
C PHE A 171 7.09 6.53 -6.60
N LEU A 172 6.52 7.50 -5.88
CA LEU A 172 7.02 8.87 -5.84
C LEU A 172 8.42 8.94 -5.24
N SER A 173 8.65 8.20 -4.15
CA SER A 173 9.97 8.11 -3.51
C SER A 173 11.04 7.52 -4.45
N LEU A 174 10.69 6.50 -5.24
CA LEU A 174 11.61 5.87 -6.20
C LEU A 174 11.92 6.75 -7.42
N THR A 175 10.94 7.53 -7.88
CA THR A 175 11.09 8.35 -9.07
C THR A 175 11.63 9.75 -8.77
N GLY A 176 11.77 10.11 -7.49
CA GLY A 176 12.15 11.45 -7.05
C GLY A 176 11.12 12.53 -7.42
N ARG A 177 9.90 12.13 -7.79
CA ARG A 177 8.81 13.04 -8.13
C ARG A 177 8.04 13.38 -6.86
N SER A 178 7.80 14.65 -6.61
CA SER A 178 6.83 15.06 -5.58
C SER A 178 5.42 14.92 -6.14
N LEU A 179 4.43 14.67 -5.27
CA LEU A 179 3.02 14.92 -5.60
C LEU A 179 2.93 16.36 -6.10
N ARG A 180 2.79 16.54 -7.42
CA ARG A 180 2.31 17.80 -7.97
C ARG A 180 0.79 17.74 -7.92
N ASP A 181 0.21 18.85 -7.48
CA ASP A 181 -1.22 19.09 -7.23
C ASP A 181 -2.14 18.57 -8.35
#